data_AF-A0A2E3NLB3-F1
#
_entry.id   AF-A0A2E3NLB3-F1
#
_cell.length_a   1.000
_cell.length_b   1.000
_cell.length_c   1.000
_cell.angle_alpha   90.00
_cell.angle_beta   90.00
_cell.angle_gamma   90.00
#
_symmetry.space_group_name_H-M   'P 1'
#
loop_
_entity.id
_entity.type
_entity.pdbx_description
1 polymer ?
#
loop_
_entity_poly.entity_id
_entity_poly.type
_entity_poly.pdbx_seq_one_letter_code
_entity_poly.pdbx_strand_id
1 'polypeptide(L)'
;MSEPIIKAQRLCYVRSEVPDLEVAQTFQAGFSLEVAERDGEAIYYRGSDGDPPCYVLTRGEGGFTTIAFEAGSRETSRRSLRCRARAG
;
A
#
# COMPACT_ATOMS: atom_id res chain seq x y z
N MET A 1 20.64 -2.81 25.25
CA MET A 1 19.44 -3.63 24.99
C MET A 1 19.42 -3.91 23.49
N SER A 2 19.46 -5.18 23.07
CA SER A 2 19.31 -5.52 21.65
C SER A 2 17.84 -5.38 21.27
N GLU A 3 17.54 -4.53 20.30
CA GLU A 3 16.21 -4.47 19.71
C GLU A 3 15.91 -5.80 18.99
N PRO A 4 14.71 -6.37 19.18
CA PRO A 4 14.32 -7.60 18.50
C PRO A 4 14.20 -7.35 17.00
N ILE A 5 15.09 -7.96 16.22
CA ILE A 5 15.05 -7.91 14.75
C ILE A 5 14.14 -9.03 14.24
N ILE A 6 13.09 -8.67 13.52
CA ILE A 6 12.21 -9.63 12.85
C ILE A 6 12.57 -9.78 11.37
N LYS A 7 12.50 -11.01 10.85
CA LYS A 7 12.69 -11.29 9.43
C LYS A 7 11.46 -10.85 8.62
N ALA A 8 11.68 -9.99 7.63
CA ALA A 8 10.71 -9.67 6.58
C ALA A 8 10.73 -10.75 5.50
N GLN A 9 9.57 -11.31 5.14
CA GLN A 9 9.44 -12.32 4.09
C GLN A 9 9.24 -11.72 2.71
N ARG A 10 8.36 -10.71 2.63
CA ARG A 10 7.99 -10.04 1.38
C ARG A 10 7.51 -8.62 1.64
N LEU A 11 7.61 -7.77 0.62
CA LEU A 11 6.91 -6.50 0.57
C LEU A 11 5.41 -6.77 0.37
N CYS A 12 4.57 -6.12 1.17
CA CYS A 12 3.11 -6.21 1.06
C CYS A 12 2.55 -5.06 0.23
N TYR A 13 2.80 -3.82 0.66
CA TYR A 13 2.35 -2.64 -0.06
C TYR A 13 3.21 -1.41 0.26
N VAL A 14 3.09 -0.42 -0.61
CA VAL A 14 3.66 0.92 -0.41
C VAL A 14 2.52 1.95 -0.45
N ARG A 15 2.59 2.96 0.42
CA ARG A 15 1.70 4.12 0.38
C ARG A 15 2.51 5.36 0.05
N SER A 16 2.01 6.14 -0.90
CA SER A 16 2.53 7.45 -1.23
C SER A 16 1.42 8.50 -1.15
N GLU A 17 1.82 9.69 -0.77
CA GLU A 17 0.99 10.88 -0.91
C GLU A 17 1.40 11.67 -2.15
N VAL A 18 0.43 12.38 -2.74
CA VAL A 18 0.60 13.22 -3.92
C VAL A 18 -0.30 14.45 -3.83
N PRO A 19 0.12 15.60 -4.39
CA PRO A 19 -0.69 16.82 -4.37
C PRO A 19 -1.95 16.72 -5.24
N ASP A 20 -1.89 15.95 -6.33
CA ASP A 20 -2.99 15.75 -7.26
C ASP A 20 -3.13 14.27 -7.63
N LEU A 21 -4.28 13.68 -7.28
CA LEU A 21 -4.56 12.27 -7.49
C LEU A 21 -4.78 11.92 -8.97
N GLU A 22 -5.30 12.84 -9.78
CA GLU A 22 -5.60 12.58 -11.20
C GLU A 22 -4.33 12.59 -12.04
N VAL A 23 -3.45 13.56 -11.78
CA VAL A 23 -2.11 13.61 -12.39
C VAL A 23 -1.31 12.37 -12.00
N ALA A 24 -1.33 12.00 -10.72
CA ALA A 24 -0.64 10.81 -10.24
C ALA A 24 -1.22 9.52 -10.84
N GLN A 25 -2.54 9.40 -10.96
CA GLN A 25 -3.17 8.23 -11.58
C GLN A 25 -2.79 8.10 -13.06
N THR A 26 -2.73 9.23 -13.78
CA THR A 26 -2.30 9.23 -15.20
C THR A 26 -0.87 8.73 -15.34
N PHE A 27 0.03 9.15 -14.45
CA PHE A 27 1.39 8.61 -14.38
C PHE A 27 1.39 7.12 -14.04
N GLN A 28 0.54 6.70 -13.09
CA GLN A 28 0.47 5.32 -12.63
C GLN A 28 -0.01 4.34 -13.71
N ALA A 29 -0.81 4.81 -14.68
CA ALA A 29 -1.27 4.01 -15.82
C ALA A 29 -0.12 3.42 -16.66
N GLY A 30 1.07 4.03 -16.63
CA GLY A 30 2.27 3.51 -17.30
C GLY A 30 2.90 2.28 -16.64
N PHE A 31 2.51 1.95 -15.39
CA PHE A 31 3.18 0.91 -14.58
C PHE A 31 2.46 -0.44 -14.58
N SER A 32 1.52 -0.66 -15.49
CA SER A 32 0.73 -1.91 -15.59
C SER A 32 0.04 -2.32 -14.29
N LEU A 33 -0.21 -1.36 -13.40
CA LEU A 33 -0.97 -1.56 -12.17
C LEU A 33 -2.45 -1.35 -12.46
N GLU A 34 -3.28 -2.22 -11.93
CA GLU A 34 -4.73 -2.11 -12.05
C GLU A 34 -5.30 -1.36 -10.84
N VAL A 35 -6.29 -0.49 -11.05
CA VAL A 35 -7.05 0.11 -9.95
C VAL A 35 -7.94 -0.98 -9.34
N ALA A 36 -7.65 -1.36 -8.10
CA ALA A 36 -8.42 -2.32 -7.33
C ALA A 36 -9.65 -1.67 -6.68
N GLU A 37 -9.46 -0.48 -6.11
CA GLU A 37 -10.50 0.31 -5.46
C GLU A 37 -10.13 1.80 -5.54
N ARG A 38 -11.13 2.67 -5.59
CA ARG A 38 -10.96 4.11 -5.46
C ARG A 38 -12.06 4.68 -4.58
N ASP A 39 -11.66 5.52 -3.65
CA ASP A 39 -12.55 6.39 -2.89
C ASP A 39 -12.16 7.86 -3.10
N GLY A 40 -12.84 8.79 -2.43
CA GLY A 40 -12.61 10.22 -2.60
C GLY A 40 -11.21 10.70 -2.18
N GLU A 41 -10.54 9.92 -1.32
CA GLU A 41 -9.28 10.30 -0.66
C GLU A 41 -8.11 9.41 -1.12
N ALA A 42 -8.39 8.21 -1.62
CA ALA A 42 -7.38 7.22 -1.97
C ALA A 42 -7.66 6.44 -3.27
N ILE A 43 -6.57 6.01 -3.92
CA ILE A 43 -6.59 5.03 -5.01
C ILE A 43 -5.74 3.83 -4.62
N TYR A 44 -6.34 2.65 -4.63
CA TYR A 44 -5.70 1.38 -4.34
C TYR A 44 -5.40 0.65 -5.64
N TYR A 45 -4.15 0.23 -5.81
CA TYR A 45 -3.67 -0.49 -6.97
C TYR A 45 -3.23 -1.89 -6.59
N ARG A 46 -3.40 -2.82 -7.54
CA ARG A 46 -2.90 -4.19 -7.44
C ARG A 46 -2.09 -4.56 -8.69
N GLY A 47 -1.28 -5.60 -8.57
CA GLY A 47 -0.66 -6.25 -9.72
C GLY A 47 -1.67 -7.12 -10.49
N SER A 48 -1.29 -7.52 -11.69
CA SER A 48 -2.15 -8.29 -12.60
C SER A 48 -2.50 -9.71 -12.11
N ASP A 49 -1.73 -10.27 -11.16
CA ASP A 49 -1.94 -11.62 -10.61
C ASP A 49 -3.10 -11.71 -9.59
N GLY A 50 -3.85 -10.63 -9.36
CA GLY A 50 -5.03 -10.63 -8.48
C GLY A 50 -4.73 -10.65 -6.97
N ASP A 51 -3.48 -10.40 -6.57
CA ASP A 51 -3.05 -10.25 -5.17
C ASP A 51 -3.70 -9.00 -4.50
N PRO A 52 -3.70 -8.88 -3.16
CA PRO A 52 -4.15 -7.67 -2.46
C PRO A 52 -3.45 -6.39 -2.94
N PRO A 53 -3.99 -5.20 -2.62
CA PRO A 53 -3.41 -3.94 -3.06
C PRO A 53 -1.92 -3.85 -2.72
N CYS A 54 -1.10 -3.63 -3.73
CA CYS A 54 0.36 -3.51 -3.61
C CYS A 54 0.81 -2.05 -3.56
N TYR A 55 -0.05 -1.10 -3.96
CA TYR A 55 0.27 0.32 -3.96
C TYR A 55 -0.95 1.17 -3.63
N VAL A 56 -0.78 2.19 -2.79
CA VAL A 56 -1.85 3.09 -2.37
C VAL A 56 -1.43 4.54 -2.56
N LEU A 57 -2.24 5.31 -3.29
CA LEU A 57 -2.07 6.76 -3.44
C LEU A 57 -3.10 7.48 -2.58
N THR A 58 -2.66 8.49 -1.83
CA THR A 58 -3.51 9.42 -1.09
C THR A 58 -3.17 10.86 -1.42
N ARG A 59 -4.09 11.80 -1.15
CA ARG A 59 -3.78 13.23 -1.26
C ARG A 59 -2.81 13.67 -0.13
N GLY A 60 -1.84 14.52 -0.45
CA GLY A 60 -0.89 15.10 0.53
C GLY A 60 0.16 16.00 -0.13
N GLU A 61 1.25 16.29 0.59
CA GLU A 61 2.34 17.18 0.15
C GLU A 61 3.33 16.47 -0.80
N GLY A 62 3.39 15.14 -0.74
CA GLY A 62 4.19 14.33 -1.66
C GLY A 62 5.17 13.39 -0.94
N GLY A 63 5.34 12.17 -1.46
CA GLY A 63 6.36 11.23 -1.02
C GLY A 63 5.81 9.94 -0.40
N PHE A 64 6.72 9.03 -0.03
CA PHE A 64 6.37 7.74 0.55
C PHE A 64 6.10 7.86 2.04
N THR A 65 4.88 7.52 2.46
CA THR A 65 4.45 7.60 3.86
C THR A 65 4.54 6.26 4.58
N THR A 66 4.44 5.15 3.85
CA THR A 66 4.44 3.82 4.46
C THR A 66 4.99 2.77 3.51
N ILE A 67 5.76 1.85 4.07
CA ILE A 67 6.18 0.61 3.43
C ILE A 67 5.84 -0.52 4.40
N ALA A 68 5.07 -1.51 3.96
CA ALA A 68 4.65 -2.62 4.80
C ALA A 68 5.26 -3.93 4.33
N PHE A 69 5.77 -4.73 5.28
CA PHE A 69 6.34 -6.04 5.04
C PHE A 69 5.55 -7.14 5.75
N GLU A 70 5.58 -8.35 5.18
CA GLU A 70 5.08 -9.55 5.83
C GLU A 70 6.14 -10.09 6.80
N ALA A 71 5.75 -10.36 8.04
CA ALA A 71 6.61 -10.90 9.08
C ALA A 71 6.65 -12.44 9.08
N GLY A 72 7.83 -13.04 9.24
CA GLY A 72 8.05 -14.49 9.06
C GLY A 72 7.73 -15.44 10.21
N SER A 73 7.08 -15.01 11.31
CA SER A 73 6.72 -15.90 12.42
C SER A 73 5.24 -15.78 12.80
N ARG A 74 4.56 -16.93 12.94
CA ARG A 74 3.13 -17.04 13.29
C ARG A 74 2.78 -16.50 14.68
N GLU A 75 3.75 -16.35 15.58
CA GLU A 75 3.54 -15.69 16.88
C GLU A 75 3.59 -14.16 16.78
N THR A 76 4.16 -13.62 15.69
CA THR A 76 4.11 -12.20 15.38
C THR A 76 2.86 -11.88 14.57
N SER A 77 1.73 -11.89 15.26
CA SER A 77 0.45 -11.29 14.90
C SER A 77 -0.01 -11.41 13.44
N ARG A 78 -1.01 -12.27 13.26
CA ARG A 78 -1.96 -12.28 12.14
C ARG A 78 -2.79 -10.98 12.12
N ARG A 79 -2.18 -9.86 11.77
CA ARG A 79 -2.89 -8.72 11.16
C ARG A 79 -2.80 -8.94 9.66
N SER A 80 -3.71 -9.77 9.13
CA SER A 80 -4.08 -9.60 7.73
C SER A 80 -4.59 -8.16 7.64
N LEU A 81 -3.80 -7.28 7.03
CA LEU A 81 -4.28 -5.97 6.60
C LEU A 81 -5.34 -6.24 5.53
N ARG A 82 -6.57 -6.51 6.00
CA ARG A 82 -7.72 -5.99 5.30
C ARG A 82 -7.46 -4.49 5.26
N CYS A 83 -7.22 -3.94 4.06
CA CYS A 83 -7.50 -2.54 3.82
C CYS A 83 -8.95 -2.34 4.23
N ARG A 84 -9.17 -1.93 5.48
CA ARG A 84 -10.39 -1.23 5.83
C ARG A 84 -10.12 0.17 5.34
N ALA A 85 -10.61 0.49 4.14
CA ALA A 85 -10.93 1.87 3.83
C ALA A 85 -11.77 2.37 5.01
N ARG A 86 -11.20 3.24 5.85
CA ARG A 86 -12.00 3.95 6.83
C ARG A 86 -12.74 5.00 6.02
N ALA A 87 -13.98 4.69 5.65
CA ALA A 87 -14.93 5.71 5.24
C ALA A 87 -15.18 6.60 6.47
N GLY A 88 -14.69 7.83 6.40
CA GLY A 88 -15.03 8.94 7.29
C GLY A 88 -15.57 10.06 6.43
#